data_AF-X6FMU6-F1
#
_entry.id   AF-X6FMU6-F1
#
_cell.length_a   1.000
_cell.length_b   1.000
_cell.length_c   1.000
_cell.angle_alpha   90.00
_cell.angle_beta   90.00
_cell.angle_gamma   90.00
#
_symmetry.space_group_name_H-M   'P 1'
#
loop_
_entity.id
_entity.type
_entity.pdbx_description
1 polymer ?
#
loop_
_entity_poly.entity_id
_entity_poly.type
_entity_poly.pdbx_seq_one_letter_code
_entity_poly.pdbx_strand_id
1 'polypeptide(L)'
;MWPASLKWDCKTAAKIVCERDGSCTVAEDHTGFMLNYGSNEAEFPASNVRIKRHYQQTVQASPLQQEVKVELADNRVLWLTAVDASGTYSEAWVGAMSELKGGAVLMESEGIYCMPHK
;
A
#
# COMPACT_ATOMS: atom_id res chain seq x y z
N MET A 1 1.85 9.55 -12.44
CA MET A 1 2.34 10.24 -11.24
C MET A 1 1.31 10.17 -10.12
N TRP A 2 1.70 9.61 -8.98
CA TRP A 2 0.89 9.55 -7.76
C TRP A 2 0.96 10.91 -7.04
N PRO A 3 -0.10 11.71 -7.00
CA PRO A 3 -0.04 13.00 -6.35
C PRO A 3 -0.28 12.83 -4.84
N ALA A 4 0.74 13.12 -4.04
CA ALA A 4 0.68 13.08 -2.58
C ALA A 4 -0.16 14.21 -1.95
N SER A 5 -0.99 14.90 -2.73
CA SER A 5 -1.99 15.88 -2.27
C SER A 5 -3.44 15.40 -2.43
N LEU A 6 -3.64 14.22 -3.04
CA LEU A 6 -4.96 13.64 -3.31
C LEU A 6 -5.39 12.63 -2.24
N LYS A 7 -6.64 12.18 -2.33
CA LYS A 7 -7.14 11.01 -1.61
C LYS A 7 -7.15 9.81 -2.54
N TRP A 8 -6.88 8.62 -2.00
CA TRP A 8 -6.86 7.37 -2.75
C TRP A 8 -7.68 6.31 -2.04
N ASP A 9 -8.66 5.73 -2.74
CA ASP A 9 -9.41 4.57 -2.29
C ASP A 9 -8.59 3.31 -2.57
N CYS A 10 -8.30 2.53 -1.53
CA CYS A 10 -7.55 1.29 -1.60
C CYS A 10 -8.39 0.11 -1.13
N LYS A 11 -8.13 -1.07 -1.68
CA LYS A 11 -8.72 -2.34 -1.25
C LYS A 11 -7.67 -3.43 -1.19
N THR A 12 -7.77 -4.30 -0.20
CA THR A 12 -6.99 -5.53 -0.15
C THR A 12 -7.65 -6.62 -1.03
N ALA A 13 -6.86 -7.62 -1.43
CA ALA A 13 -7.32 -8.77 -2.22
C ALA A 13 -7.07 -10.12 -1.54
N ALA A 14 -5.92 -10.26 -0.89
CA ALA A 14 -5.53 -11.44 -0.14
C ALA A 14 -4.54 -11.04 0.94
N LYS A 15 -4.56 -11.76 2.06
CA LYS A 15 -3.65 -11.61 3.19
C LYS A 15 -2.78 -12.85 3.33
N ILE A 16 -1.48 -12.64 3.39
CA ILE A 16 -0.47 -13.65 3.68
C ILE A 16 0.02 -13.43 5.10
N VAL A 17 0.03 -14.48 5.92
CA VAL A 17 0.60 -14.47 7.27
C VAL A 17 1.69 -15.51 7.32
N CYS A 18 2.92 -15.08 7.59
CA CYS A 18 4.07 -15.96 7.72
C CYS A 18 4.54 -16.03 9.17
N GLU A 19 4.69 -17.25 9.67
CA GLU A 19 5.06 -17.56 11.04
C GLU A 19 6.52 -17.99 11.17
N ARG A 20 7.01 -18.00 12.40
CA ARG A 20 8.41 -18.29 12.74
C ARG A 20 8.84 -19.72 12.43
N ASP A 21 7.89 -20.65 12.36
CA ASP A 21 8.12 -22.03 11.98
C ASP A 21 8.34 -22.21 10.47
N GLY A 22 8.25 -21.13 9.69
CA GLY A 22 8.42 -21.14 8.24
C GLY A 22 7.12 -21.44 7.48
N SER A 23 6.00 -21.64 8.18
CA SER A 23 4.70 -21.74 7.55
C SER A 23 4.21 -20.36 7.08
N CYS A 24 3.51 -20.35 5.94
CA CYS A 24 2.77 -19.19 5.47
C CYS A 24 1.37 -19.64 5.08
N THR A 25 0.37 -18.89 5.54
CA THR A 25 -1.04 -19.10 5.19
C THR A 25 -1.54 -17.94 4.37
N VAL A 26 -2.51 -18.22 3.49
CA VAL A 26 -3.15 -17.22 2.63
C VAL A 26 -4.65 -17.28 2.87
N ALA A 27 -5.26 -16.11 3.06
CA ALA A 27 -6.69 -15.94 3.16
C ALA A 27 -7.14 -14.83 2.20
N GLU A 28 -8.36 -14.93 1.68
CA GLU A 28 -8.98 -13.81 0.99
C GLU A 28 -9.20 -12.65 1.95
N ASP A 29 -8.98 -11.44 1.47
CA ASP A 29 -9.25 -10.22 2.22
C ASP A 29 -9.74 -9.14 1.24
N HIS A 30 -10.81 -8.45 1.60
CA HIS A 30 -11.45 -7.43 0.78
C HIS A 30 -11.67 -6.13 1.56
N THR A 31 -10.83 -5.91 2.56
CA THR A 31 -10.86 -4.73 3.42
C THR A 31 -10.54 -3.48 2.60
N GLY A 32 -11.46 -2.52 2.61
CA GLY A 32 -11.23 -1.19 2.03
C GLY A 32 -10.62 -0.22 3.04
N PHE A 33 -9.76 0.67 2.57
CA PHE A 33 -9.20 1.78 3.35
C PHE A 33 -8.88 2.96 2.43
N MET A 34 -8.68 4.15 3.01
CA MET A 34 -8.36 5.35 2.23
C MET A 34 -6.99 5.91 2.63
N LEU A 35 -6.16 6.27 1.66
CA LEU A 35 -4.99 7.12 1.91
C LEU A 35 -5.40 8.58 1.72
N ASN A 36 -5.51 9.31 2.82
CA ASN A 36 -5.88 10.72 2.84
C ASN A 36 -4.66 11.57 3.14
N TYR A 37 -4.00 12.05 2.09
CA TYR A 37 -2.85 12.93 2.25
C TYR A 37 -3.21 14.33 2.77
N GLY A 38 -4.48 14.76 2.65
CA GLY A 38 -4.96 16.03 3.20
C GLY A 38 -4.93 16.05 4.73
N SER A 39 -5.25 14.93 5.38
CA SER A 39 -5.11 14.74 6.83
C SER A 39 -3.80 14.08 7.25
N ASN A 40 -2.98 13.62 6.29
CA ASN A 40 -1.82 12.75 6.52
C ASN A 40 -2.17 11.46 7.27
N GLU A 41 -3.27 10.82 6.88
CA GLU A 41 -3.78 9.60 7.51
C GLU A 41 -4.12 8.52 6.48
N ALA A 42 -3.97 7.28 6.90
CA ALA A 42 -4.58 6.12 6.29
C ALA A 42 -5.80 5.72 7.13
N GLU A 43 -6.98 5.83 6.55
CA GLU A 43 -8.28 5.63 7.21
C GLU A 43 -8.71 4.17 7.00
N PHE A 44 -8.44 3.32 7.99
CA PHE A 44 -8.90 1.92 8.00
C PHE A 44 -10.21 1.79 8.77
N PRO A 45 -10.99 0.71 8.56
CA PRO A 45 -12.24 0.51 9.29
C PRO A 45 -12.06 0.44 10.81
N ALA A 46 -10.92 -0.09 11.28
CA ALA A 46 -10.63 -0.23 12.70
C ALA A 46 -10.09 1.06 13.34
N SER A 47 -9.26 1.81 12.62
CA SER A 47 -8.63 3.03 13.11
C SER A 47 -7.91 3.80 12.01
N ASN A 48 -7.78 5.11 12.20
CA ASN A 48 -6.92 5.93 11.38
C ASN A 48 -5.47 5.80 11.85
N VAL A 49 -4.56 5.74 10.90
CA VAL A 49 -3.12 5.65 11.17
C VAL A 49 -2.38 6.71 10.39
N ARG A 50 -1.56 7.49 11.09
CA ARG A 50 -0.82 8.59 10.48
C ARG A 50 0.15 8.09 9.40
N ILE A 51 0.17 8.79 8.27
CA ILE A 51 1.22 8.66 7.25
C ILE A 51 2.49 9.30 7.81
N LYS A 52 3.50 8.47 8.03
CA LYS A 52 4.79 8.89 8.59
C LYS A 52 5.71 9.44 7.50
N ARG A 53 5.79 8.75 6.36
CA ARG A 53 6.62 9.13 5.21
C ARG A 53 5.99 8.69 3.90
N HIS A 54 6.25 9.48 2.86
CA HIS A 54 5.90 9.17 1.48
C HIS A 54 7.17 9.29 0.63
N TYR A 55 7.46 8.26 -0.16
CA TYR A 55 8.53 8.26 -1.13
C TYR A 55 7.95 7.94 -2.50
N GLN A 56 8.45 8.65 -3.51
CA GLN A 56 8.08 8.42 -4.89
C GLN A 56 9.35 8.40 -5.73
N GLN A 57 9.49 7.40 -6.59
CA GLN A 57 10.62 7.30 -7.51
C GLN A 57 10.17 6.90 -8.91
N THR A 58 10.91 7.37 -9.90
CA THR A 58 10.85 6.86 -11.27
C THR A 58 11.87 5.73 -11.39
N VAL A 59 11.47 4.61 -11.98
CA VAL A 59 12.38 3.47 -12.17
C VAL A 59 13.36 3.80 -13.31
N GLN A 60 14.66 3.67 -13.05
CA GLN A 60 15.69 3.98 -14.04
C GLN A 60 15.52 3.08 -15.27
N ALA A 61 15.68 3.66 -16.47
CA ALA A 61 15.45 3.02 -17.76
C ALA A 61 13.99 2.57 -18.03
N SER A 62 13.02 3.02 -17.22
CA SER A 62 11.60 2.77 -17.45
C SER A 62 10.81 4.08 -17.36
N PRO A 63 10.56 4.77 -18.50
CA PRO A 63 9.87 6.06 -18.51
C PRO A 63 8.41 5.98 -18.06
N LEU A 64 7.87 4.76 -17.94
CA LEU A 64 6.46 4.49 -17.62
C LEU A 64 6.27 3.90 -16.23
N GLN A 65 7.34 3.43 -15.57
CA GLN A 65 7.22 2.82 -14.24
C GLN A 65 7.57 3.82 -13.16
N GLN A 66 6.62 3.98 -12.26
CA GLN A 66 6.76 4.77 -11.04
C GLN A 66 6.42 3.87 -9.87
N GLU A 67 7.20 4.04 -8.81
CA GLU A 67 6.99 3.34 -7.55
C GLU A 67 6.71 4.34 -6.46
N VAL A 68 5.80 3.96 -5.57
CA VAL A 68 5.44 4.70 -4.38
C VAL A 68 5.64 3.81 -3.18
N LYS A 69 6.27 4.36 -2.15
CA LYS A 69 6.36 3.77 -0.82
C LYS A 69 5.68 4.68 0.18
N VAL A 70 4.74 4.17 0.96
CA VAL A 70 4.09 4.89 2.06
C VAL A 70 4.38 4.16 3.35
N GLU A 71 5.01 4.85 4.31
CA GLU A 71 5.26 4.31 5.65
C GLU A 71 4.22 4.87 6.61
N LEU A 72 3.53 3.98 7.32
CA LEU A 72 2.56 4.33 8.35
C LEU A 72 3.19 4.33 9.75
N ALA A 73 2.56 5.05 10.68
CA ALA A 73 3.05 5.20 12.04
C ALA A 73 3.04 3.89 12.85
N ASP A 74 2.25 2.90 12.45
CA ASP A 74 2.15 1.58 13.09
C ASP A 74 3.05 0.51 12.43
N ASN A 75 4.05 0.95 11.65
CA ASN A 75 5.03 0.10 10.96
C ASN A 75 4.51 -0.65 9.73
N ARG A 76 3.25 -0.46 9.33
CA ARG A 76 2.79 -0.89 8.01
C ARG A 76 3.46 -0.06 6.91
N VAL A 77 3.87 -0.74 5.84
CA VAL A 77 4.51 -0.12 4.69
C VAL A 77 3.79 -0.56 3.43
N LEU A 78 3.32 0.40 2.65
CA LEU A 78 2.72 0.17 1.35
C LEU A 78 3.80 0.35 0.28
N TRP A 79 3.87 -0.60 -0.65
CA TRP A 79 4.66 -0.54 -1.88
C TRP A 79 3.71 -0.65 -3.06
N LEU A 80 3.73 0.35 -3.93
CA LEU A 80 2.77 0.50 -5.02
C LEU A 80 3.50 0.78 -6.33
N THR A 81 2.99 0.20 -7.41
CA THR A 81 3.43 0.46 -8.78
C THR A 81 2.23 0.81 -9.65
N ALA A 82 2.44 1.71 -10.62
CA ALA A 82 1.42 2.10 -11.58
C ALA A 82 1.03 0.93 -12.49
N VAL A 83 -0.27 0.70 -12.67
CA VAL A 83 -0.80 -0.36 -13.56
C VAL A 83 -0.87 0.11 -15.00
N ASP A 84 -1.26 1.37 -15.20
CA ASP A 84 -1.38 1.94 -16.55
C ASP A 84 -0.06 2.59 -16.99
N ALA A 85 0.32 2.31 -18.23
CA ALA A 85 1.54 2.82 -18.84
C ALA A 85 1.35 4.25 -19.41
N SER A 86 0.45 5.04 -18.83
CA SER A 86 0.06 6.36 -19.37
C SER A 86 1.18 7.40 -19.34
N GLY A 87 2.31 7.10 -18.70
CA GLY A 87 3.53 7.92 -18.69
C GLY A 87 3.39 9.28 -18.00
N THR A 88 2.18 9.67 -17.58
CA THR A 88 1.88 10.97 -16.97
C THR A 88 1.09 10.82 -15.67
N TYR A 89 -0.10 10.24 -15.67
CA TYR A 89 -0.94 10.06 -14.48
C TYR A 89 -1.61 8.69 -14.52
N SER A 90 -1.29 7.84 -13.54
CA SER A 90 -1.96 6.55 -13.42
C SER A 90 -3.08 6.64 -12.41
N GLU A 91 -4.26 6.17 -12.81
CA GLU A 91 -5.47 6.12 -11.99
C GLU A 91 -5.64 4.76 -11.31
N ALA A 92 -4.70 3.83 -11.51
CA ALA A 92 -4.76 2.48 -10.99
C ALA A 92 -3.37 2.04 -10.53
N TRP A 93 -3.23 1.72 -9.24
CA TRP A 93 -1.98 1.30 -8.64
C TRP A 93 -2.16 -0.01 -7.90
N VAL A 94 -1.17 -0.90 -8.02
CA VAL A 94 -1.18 -2.21 -7.37
C VAL A 94 0.08 -2.40 -6.53
N GLY A 95 0.00 -3.26 -5.54
CA GLY A 95 1.20 -3.74 -4.85
C GLY A 95 0.86 -4.45 -3.56
N ALA A 96 1.61 -4.15 -2.51
CA ALA A 96 1.43 -4.80 -1.21
C ALA A 96 1.50 -3.82 -0.04
N MET A 97 0.71 -4.07 0.99
CA MET A 97 0.90 -3.51 2.32
C MET A 97 1.50 -4.58 3.22
N SER A 98 2.69 -4.34 3.78
CA SER A 98 3.38 -5.31 4.63
C SER A 98 3.64 -4.73 6.01
N GLU A 99 3.58 -5.60 7.02
CA GLU A 99 3.94 -5.30 8.40
C GLU A 99 4.91 -6.38 8.91
N LEU A 100 6.07 -5.95 9.41
CA LEU A 100 6.96 -6.86 10.12
C LEU A 100 6.53 -6.96 11.59
N LYS A 101 6.45 -8.20 12.07
CA LYS A 101 6.05 -8.53 13.44
C LYS A 101 7.24 -9.14 14.19
N GLY A 102 7.20 -9.11 15.52
CA GLY A 102 8.31 -9.56 16.38
C GLY A 102 8.05 -10.85 17.17
N GLY A 103 7.03 -11.64 16.81
CA GLY A 103 6.50 -12.73 17.63
C GLY A 103 6.46 -14.08 16.91
N ALA A 104 5.41 -14.87 17.19
CA ALA A 104 5.13 -16.11 16.46
C ALA A 104 4.83 -15.81 14.98
N VAL A 105 4.03 -14.77 14.73
CA VAL A 105 3.89 -14.16 13.41
C VAL A 105 5.12 -13.28 13.17
N LEU A 106 5.76 -13.46 12.01
CA LEU A 106 6.92 -12.68 11.57
C LEU A 106 6.53 -11.58 10.58
N MET A 107 5.52 -11.83 9.75
CA MET A 107 5.10 -10.89 8.73
C MET A 107 3.63 -11.09 8.36
N GLU A 108 2.94 -9.98 8.16
CA GLU A 108 1.67 -9.93 7.45
C GLU A 108 1.87 -9.13 6.16
N SER A 109 1.34 -9.62 5.04
CA SER A 109 1.38 -8.91 3.77
C SER A 109 0.06 -9.06 3.03
N GLU A 110 -0.51 -7.93 2.63
CA GLU A 110 -1.79 -7.86 1.95
C GLU A 110 -1.57 -7.31 0.53
N GLY A 111 -2.11 -8.00 -0.47
CA GLY A 111 -2.14 -7.47 -1.84
C GLY A 111 -3.12 -6.30 -1.90
N ILE A 112 -2.70 -5.15 -2.44
CA ILE A 112 -3.49 -3.91 -2.47
C ILE A 112 -3.71 -3.38 -3.89
N TYR A 113 -4.88 -2.78 -4.10
CA TYR A 113 -5.25 -2.04 -5.29
C TYR A 113 -5.80 -0.67 -4.90
N CYS A 114 -5.25 0.40 -5.47
CA CYS A 114 -5.62 1.77 -5.14
C CYS A 114 -5.99 2.57 -6.39
N MET A 115 -6.99 3.45 -6.26
CA MET A 115 -7.42 4.39 -7.29
C MET A 115 -7.66 5.77 -6.68
N PRO A 116 -7.58 6.86 -7.46
CA PRO A 116 -7.95 8.18 -6.97
C PRO A 116 -9.38 8.18 -6.43
N HIS A 117 -9.55 8.81 -5.26
CA HIS A 117 -10.89 9.05 -4.71
C HIS A 117 -11.64 10.02 -5.61
N LYS A 118 -12.91 9.71 -5.90
CA LYS A 118 -13.77 10.53 -6.75
C LYS A 118 -14.46 11.66 -5.99
#